data_AF-A0AAV1I5P9-F1
#
_entry.id   AF-A0AAV1I5P9-F1
#
_cell.length_a   1.000
_cell.length_b   1.000
_cell.length_c   1.000
_cell.angle_alpha   90.00
_cell.angle_beta   90.00
_cell.angle_gamma   90.00
#
_symmetry.space_group_name_H-M   'P 1'
#
loop_
_entity.id
_entity.type
_entity.pdbx_description
1 polymer ?
#
loop_
_entity_poly.entity_id
_entity_poly.type
_entity_poly.pdbx_seq_one_letter_code
_entity_poly.pdbx_strand_id
1 'polypeptide(L)'
;MSSHLNAALEAFRKQQAQKATEAVQAVTQSKKKPAKKSTKGGGASSTGPARDRVAGDARGQSHNALQHTAAVKGTVSLGKQLKDVLDWLQAHREDSLTPAQITKQYGYECAEGSQLHKTLLANNKIGVSADGSLTYKATHQLEDKEQLMGFLRKNPEGTHLGQISDAYPSVSADIAHLQKEGKVWGVQSAETGELVLYPREQPPLIRVSHDVAALWHEVVVPQDPDLLEAELKRAGIAPAPRSGPRKRAPLPPKERAKRKYRPRNVTNVHMPELFIDRAPTQID
;
A
#
# COMPACT_ATOMS: atom_id res chain seq x y z
N MET A 1 -23.39 50.82 -8.69
CA MET A 1 -22.36 49.75 -8.66
C MET A 1 -22.79 48.54 -7.81
N SER A 2 -23.44 48.72 -6.64
CA SER A 2 -23.76 47.64 -5.69
C SER A 2 -24.91 46.70 -6.09
N SER A 3 -25.89 47.17 -6.87
CA SER A 3 -27.04 46.36 -7.30
C SER A 3 -26.65 45.28 -8.32
N HIS A 4 -25.72 45.58 -9.23
CA HIS A 4 -25.27 44.63 -10.26
C HIS A 4 -24.43 43.48 -9.66
N LEU A 5 -23.67 43.75 -8.60
CA LEU A 5 -22.87 42.72 -7.90
C LEU A 5 -23.77 41.72 -7.15
N ASN A 6 -24.84 42.21 -6.51
CA ASN A 6 -25.81 41.35 -5.84
C ASN A 6 -26.58 40.49 -6.84
N ALA A 7 -26.99 41.05 -7.99
CA ALA A 7 -27.63 40.29 -9.06
C ALA A 7 -26.71 39.18 -9.62
N ALA A 8 -25.41 39.47 -9.77
CA ALA A 8 -24.42 38.49 -10.21
C ALA A 8 -24.21 37.36 -9.17
N LEU A 9 -24.19 37.69 -7.88
CA LEU A 9 -24.08 36.71 -6.80
C LEU A 9 -25.30 35.79 -6.70
N GLU A 10 -26.50 36.32 -6.88
CA GLU A 10 -27.74 35.53 -6.89
C GLU A 10 -27.82 34.61 -8.11
N ALA A 11 -27.43 35.10 -9.29
CA ALA A 11 -27.34 34.29 -10.50
C ALA A 11 -26.34 33.14 -10.33
N PHE A 12 -25.18 33.41 -9.72
CA PHE A 12 -24.17 32.38 -9.45
C PHE A 12 -24.68 31.32 -8.46
N ARG A 13 -25.33 31.74 -7.37
CA ARG A 13 -25.94 30.82 -6.39
C ARG A 13 -27.02 29.95 -7.02
N LYS A 14 -27.86 30.52 -7.90
CA LYS A 14 -28.89 29.79 -8.63
C LYS A 14 -28.29 28.75 -9.57
N GLN A 15 -27.18 29.08 -10.25
CA GLN A 15 -26.48 28.14 -11.14
C GLN A 15 -25.82 26.99 -10.37
N GLN A 16 -25.26 27.26 -9.18
CA GLN A 16 -24.70 26.23 -8.30
C GLN A 16 -25.79 25.26 -7.80
N ALA A 17 -26.96 25.79 -7.41
CA ALA A 17 -28.09 24.97 -6.97
C ALA A 17 -28.62 24.06 -8.10
N GLN A 18 -28.71 24.58 -9.33
CA GLN A 18 -29.13 23.80 -10.51
C GLN A 18 -28.16 22.66 -10.81
N LYS A 19 -26.85 22.92 -10.81
CA LYS A 19 -25.82 21.88 -11.01
C LYS A 19 -25.85 20.81 -9.92
N ALA A 20 -26.08 21.19 -8.67
CA ALA A 20 -26.21 20.24 -7.56
C ALA A 20 -27.43 19.32 -7.75
N THR A 21 -28.58 19.85 -8.20
CA THR A 21 -29.76 19.04 -8.49
C THR A 21 -29.58 18.12 -9.69
N GLU A 22 -28.90 18.58 -10.75
CA GLU A 22 -28.59 17.75 -11.93
C GLU A 22 -27.64 16.60 -11.59
N ALA A 23 -26.63 16.83 -10.74
CA ALA A 23 -25.72 15.80 -10.27
C ALA A 23 -26.44 14.71 -9.45
N VAL A 24 -27.38 15.09 -8.58
CA VAL A 24 -28.18 14.14 -7.80
C VAL A 24 -29.11 13.32 -8.72
N GLN A 25 -29.71 13.95 -9.74
CA GLN A 25 -30.54 13.24 -10.71
C GLN A 25 -29.74 12.24 -11.56
N ALA A 26 -28.52 12.59 -12.00
CA ALA A 26 -27.63 11.70 -12.75
C ALA A 26 -27.22 10.44 -11.95
N VAL A 27 -27.04 10.56 -10.63
CA VAL A 27 -26.73 9.43 -9.74
C VAL A 27 -27.95 8.52 -9.52
N THR A 28 -29.17 9.07 -9.54
CA THR A 28 -30.40 8.25 -9.39
C THR A 28 -30.78 7.49 -10.66
N GLN A 29 -30.39 7.94 -11.86
CA GLN A 29 -30.71 7.25 -13.12
C GLN A 29 -29.72 6.11 -13.47
N SER A 30 -28.57 6.02 -12.79
CA SER A 30 -27.51 5.04 -13.08
C SER A 30 -27.60 3.72 -12.28
N LYS A 31 -28.63 3.53 -11.44
CA LYS A 31 -28.94 2.23 -10.80
C LYS A 31 -30.05 1.46 -11.54
N LYS A 32 -29.77 1.01 -12.77
CA LYS A 32 -30.47 -0.13 -13.41
C LYS A 32 -29.47 -1.25 -13.71
N LYS A 33 -29.79 -2.46 -13.25
CA LYS A 33 -28.99 -3.70 -13.24
C LYS A 33 -28.39 -4.08 -14.61
N PRO A 34 -27.20 -4.73 -14.66
CA PRO A 34 -26.66 -5.27 -15.90
C PRO A 34 -27.29 -6.64 -16.23
N ALA A 35 -27.78 -6.76 -17.47
CA ALA A 35 -28.28 -8.00 -18.05
C ALA A 35 -27.13 -8.83 -18.67
N LYS A 36 -27.09 -10.13 -18.34
CA LYS A 36 -26.23 -11.14 -18.97
C LYS A 36 -26.49 -11.21 -20.47
N LYS A 37 -25.44 -11.11 -21.29
CA LYS A 37 -25.48 -11.42 -22.72
C LYS A 37 -24.57 -12.62 -22.99
N SER A 38 -25.20 -13.77 -23.22
CA SER A 38 -24.57 -15.01 -23.69
C SER A 38 -24.44 -14.97 -25.22
N THR A 39 -23.22 -15.14 -25.71
CA THR A 39 -22.89 -15.31 -27.13
C THR A 39 -23.17 -16.75 -27.57
N LYS A 40 -23.71 -16.90 -28.78
CA LYS A 40 -24.17 -18.17 -29.38
C LYS A 40 -23.21 -18.59 -30.49
N GLY A 41 -22.96 -19.89 -30.58
CA GLY A 41 -22.39 -20.62 -31.73
C GLY A 41 -21.91 -21.98 -31.25
N GLY A 42 -22.26 -23.14 -31.82
CA GLY A 42 -23.19 -23.53 -32.88
C GLY A 42 -23.07 -25.06 -33.04
N GLY A 43 -24.12 -25.73 -33.55
CA GLY A 43 -23.99 -27.01 -34.26
C GLY A 43 -24.57 -28.29 -33.63
N ALA A 44 -25.51 -28.89 -34.39
CA ALA A 44 -25.84 -30.33 -34.54
C ALA A 44 -26.98 -30.99 -33.73
N SER A 45 -28.08 -31.24 -34.46
CA SER A 45 -28.93 -32.47 -34.61
C SER A 45 -29.17 -33.40 -33.40
N SER A 46 -30.37 -33.96 -33.13
CA SER A 46 -31.35 -34.59 -34.03
C SER A 46 -32.70 -34.90 -33.33
N THR A 47 -33.75 -35.13 -34.15
CA THR A 47 -34.94 -36.03 -33.97
C THR A 47 -36.05 -35.68 -32.94
N GLY A 48 -37.30 -35.48 -33.44
CA GLY A 48 -38.55 -35.17 -32.70
C GLY A 48 -39.32 -36.41 -32.18
N PRO A 49 -40.68 -36.44 -32.11
CA PRO A 49 -41.68 -35.35 -32.14
C PRO A 49 -42.75 -35.38 -30.99
N ALA A 50 -43.44 -34.25 -30.84
CA ALA A 50 -44.83 -33.98 -30.43
C ALA A 50 -45.56 -34.79 -29.31
N ARG A 51 -46.12 -34.05 -28.33
CA ARG A 51 -47.54 -34.17 -27.91
C ARG A 51 -48.04 -32.96 -27.11
N ASP A 52 -49.27 -32.58 -27.44
CA ASP A 52 -50.11 -31.52 -26.87
C ASP A 52 -50.24 -31.49 -25.34
N ARG A 53 -50.48 -30.30 -24.76
CA ARG A 53 -51.80 -29.90 -24.20
C ARG A 53 -51.74 -28.62 -23.34
N VAL A 54 -52.55 -27.65 -23.77
CA VAL A 54 -53.57 -26.88 -23.02
C VAL A 54 -53.21 -26.21 -21.69
N ALA A 55 -53.56 -24.92 -21.66
CA ALA A 55 -53.55 -23.97 -20.56
C ALA A 55 -54.26 -24.46 -19.28
N GLY A 56 -53.68 -24.10 -18.13
CA GLY A 56 -54.27 -24.24 -16.81
C GLY A 56 -53.69 -23.21 -15.86
N ASP A 57 -54.55 -22.30 -15.42
CA ASP A 57 -54.37 -21.18 -14.50
C ASP A 57 -53.85 -21.63 -13.12
N ALA A 58 -52.86 -20.92 -12.55
CA ALA A 58 -52.56 -20.98 -11.11
C ALA A 58 -51.71 -19.77 -10.66
N ARG A 59 -52.40 -18.74 -10.18
CA ARG A 59 -51.85 -17.72 -9.25
C ARG A 59 -51.32 -18.41 -7.98
N GLY A 60 -50.01 -18.61 -7.90
CA GLY A 60 -49.31 -19.06 -6.69
C GLY A 60 -48.69 -17.88 -5.93
N GLN A 61 -49.29 -17.54 -4.79
CA GLN A 61 -48.82 -16.56 -3.82
C GLN A 61 -47.41 -16.92 -3.32
N SER A 62 -46.41 -16.10 -3.62
CA SER A 62 -45.08 -16.17 -3.01
C SER A 62 -45.01 -15.23 -1.80
N HIS A 63 -45.66 -15.63 -0.70
CA HIS A 63 -45.44 -15.04 0.62
C HIS A 63 -44.84 -16.11 1.54
N ASN A 64 -43.60 -16.55 1.25
CA ASN A 64 -42.87 -17.35 2.24
C ASN A 64 -41.35 -17.17 2.15
N ALA A 65 -40.89 -15.94 2.37
CA ALA A 65 -39.46 -15.64 2.56
C ALA A 65 -39.19 -14.84 3.85
N LEU A 66 -40.12 -14.86 4.81
CA LEU A 66 -40.03 -14.10 6.06
C LEU A 66 -40.49 -14.88 7.31
N GLN A 67 -40.57 -16.22 7.24
CA GLN A 67 -41.02 -17.06 8.37
C GLN A 67 -39.88 -17.65 9.22
N HIS A 68 -38.79 -16.91 9.41
CA HIS A 68 -37.82 -17.14 10.49
C HIS A 68 -37.64 -15.88 11.36
N THR A 69 -38.75 -15.31 11.84
CA THR A 69 -38.71 -14.24 12.86
C THR A 69 -39.80 -14.44 13.90
N ALA A 70 -39.90 -15.62 14.50
CA ALA A 70 -40.76 -15.82 15.67
C ALA A 70 -40.28 -16.99 16.52
N ALA A 71 -39.42 -16.69 17.50
CA ALA A 71 -39.42 -17.23 18.86
C ALA A 71 -38.02 -17.13 19.49
N VAL A 72 -37.68 -16.00 20.13
CA VAL A 72 -36.76 -16.06 21.28
C VAL A 72 -37.20 -15.04 22.32
N LYS A 73 -37.68 -15.56 23.46
CA LYS A 73 -37.83 -14.80 24.69
C LYS A 73 -36.48 -14.18 25.06
N GLY A 74 -36.33 -12.86 24.99
CA GLY A 74 -35.39 -12.07 25.79
C GLY A 74 -33.92 -12.47 25.92
N THR A 75 -33.37 -13.36 25.09
CA THR A 75 -31.94 -13.69 25.15
C THR A 75 -31.15 -12.70 24.29
N VAL A 76 -30.16 -12.05 24.89
CA VAL A 76 -29.21 -11.16 24.22
C VAL A 76 -28.59 -11.89 23.02
N SER A 77 -28.47 -11.22 21.86
CA SER A 77 -27.87 -11.83 20.67
C SER A 77 -26.41 -12.22 20.92
N LEU A 78 -25.94 -13.31 20.31
CA LEU A 78 -24.56 -13.81 20.50
C LEU A 78 -23.51 -12.71 20.23
N GLY A 79 -23.72 -11.89 19.20
CA GLY A 79 -22.81 -10.78 18.88
C GLY A 79 -22.78 -9.70 19.96
N LYS A 80 -23.91 -9.43 20.62
CA LYS A 80 -23.95 -8.50 21.76
C LYS A 80 -23.30 -9.12 23.01
N GLN A 81 -23.54 -10.40 23.29
CA GLN A 81 -22.84 -11.09 24.39
C GLN A 81 -21.32 -11.06 24.22
N LEU A 82 -20.84 -11.31 23.00
CA LEU A 82 -19.42 -11.21 22.65
C LEU A 82 -18.88 -9.79 22.87
N LYS A 83 -19.61 -8.78 22.41
CA LYS A 83 -19.22 -7.38 22.56
C LYS A 83 -19.18 -6.95 24.02
N ASP A 84 -20.20 -7.30 24.81
CA ASP A 84 -20.27 -6.92 26.23
C ASP A 84 -19.09 -7.54 27.02
N VAL A 85 -18.70 -8.79 26.71
CA VAL A 85 -17.50 -9.43 27.28
C VAL A 85 -16.22 -8.74 26.81
N LEU A 86 -16.11 -8.40 25.53
CA LEU A 86 -14.94 -7.71 24.97
C LEU A 86 -14.78 -6.30 25.53
N ASP A 87 -15.85 -5.53 25.64
CA ASP A 87 -15.84 -4.17 26.18
C ASP A 87 -15.41 -4.22 27.67
N TRP A 88 -15.84 -5.24 28.42
CA TRP A 88 -15.38 -5.44 29.80
C TRP A 88 -13.90 -5.80 29.88
N LEU A 89 -13.43 -6.75 29.06
CA LEU A 89 -12.01 -7.13 28.98
C LEU A 89 -11.14 -5.95 28.51
N GLN A 90 -11.66 -5.09 27.64
CA GLN A 90 -10.95 -3.90 27.17
C GLN A 90 -10.87 -2.81 28.24
N ALA A 91 -11.88 -2.71 29.11
CA ALA A 91 -11.87 -1.81 30.26
C ALA A 91 -10.95 -2.31 31.39
N HIS A 92 -10.88 -3.63 31.60
CA HIS A 92 -10.09 -4.28 32.66
C HIS A 92 -8.98 -5.14 32.05
N ARG A 93 -8.05 -4.53 31.33
CA ARG A 93 -7.04 -5.23 30.51
C ARG A 93 -6.09 -6.12 31.31
N GLU A 94 -5.88 -5.80 32.59
CA GLU A 94 -5.01 -6.56 33.49
C GLU A 94 -5.74 -7.72 34.18
N ASP A 95 -7.08 -7.67 34.20
CA ASP A 95 -7.88 -8.70 34.85
C ASP A 95 -8.17 -9.85 33.89
N SER A 96 -7.96 -11.07 34.38
CA SER A 96 -8.38 -12.26 33.65
C SER A 96 -9.80 -12.64 34.05
N LEU A 97 -10.67 -12.81 33.07
CA LEU A 97 -12.06 -13.15 33.30
C LEU A 97 -12.27 -14.66 33.14
N THR A 98 -12.74 -15.31 34.19
CA THR A 98 -13.08 -16.74 34.13
C THR A 98 -14.47 -16.93 33.52
N PRO A 99 -14.71 -18.06 32.83
CA PRO A 99 -16.04 -18.37 32.27
C PRO A 99 -17.16 -18.40 33.32
N ALA A 100 -16.83 -18.76 34.57
CA ALA A 100 -17.74 -18.71 35.71
C ALA A 100 -18.13 -17.27 36.10
N GLN A 101 -17.18 -16.33 36.05
CA GLN A 101 -17.45 -14.92 36.32
C GLN A 101 -18.32 -14.27 35.24
N ILE A 102 -18.14 -14.65 33.97
CA ILE A 102 -19.02 -14.21 32.86
C ILE A 102 -20.46 -14.64 33.14
N THR A 103 -20.64 -15.91 33.51
CA THR A 103 -21.97 -16.44 33.84
C THR A 103 -22.59 -15.72 35.03
N LYS A 104 -21.78 -15.38 36.04
CA LYS A 104 -22.24 -14.66 37.24
C LYS A 104 -22.60 -13.19 36.98
N GLN A 105 -21.78 -12.47 36.22
CA GLN A 105 -21.99 -11.03 35.98
C GLN A 105 -23.04 -10.75 34.90
N TYR A 106 -23.02 -11.52 33.81
CA TYR A 106 -23.85 -11.24 32.64
C TYR A 106 -24.99 -12.24 32.44
N GLY A 107 -25.00 -13.36 33.18
CA GLY A 107 -26.00 -14.42 32.99
C GLY A 107 -25.82 -15.19 31.66
N TYR A 108 -24.65 -15.09 31.02
CA TYR A 108 -24.37 -15.79 29.76
C TYR A 108 -23.74 -17.15 30.02
N GLU A 109 -24.24 -18.20 29.38
CA GLU A 109 -23.67 -19.55 29.48
C GLU A 109 -22.33 -19.62 28.72
N CYS A 110 -21.24 -19.44 29.46
CA CYS A 110 -19.88 -19.62 28.96
C CYS A 110 -19.30 -20.99 29.39
N ALA A 111 -20.06 -22.07 29.24
CA ALA A 111 -19.53 -23.42 29.49
C ALA A 111 -18.59 -23.87 28.36
N GLU A 112 -17.66 -24.78 28.66
CA GLU A 112 -16.83 -25.44 27.66
C GLU A 112 -17.71 -26.10 26.58
N GLY A 113 -17.68 -25.56 25.37
CA GLY A 113 -18.48 -26.04 24.24
C GLY A 113 -19.69 -25.18 23.85
N SER A 114 -20.03 -24.16 24.65
CA SER A 114 -21.03 -23.14 24.30
C SER A 114 -20.64 -22.39 23.02
N GLN A 115 -21.65 -21.92 22.27
CA GLN A 115 -21.44 -21.12 21.05
C GLN A 115 -20.67 -19.83 21.38
N LEU A 116 -20.92 -19.24 22.55
CA LEU A 116 -20.17 -18.09 23.06
C LEU A 116 -18.69 -18.44 23.25
N HIS A 117 -18.39 -19.53 23.96
CA HIS A 117 -17.01 -19.97 24.23
C HIS A 117 -16.23 -20.23 22.94
N LYS A 118 -16.85 -20.91 21.95
CA LYS A 118 -16.23 -21.16 20.64
C LYS A 118 -15.95 -19.86 19.87
N THR A 119 -16.87 -18.90 19.95
CA THR A 119 -16.73 -17.61 19.25
C THR A 119 -15.69 -16.72 19.94
N LEU A 120 -15.59 -16.77 21.27
CA LEU A 120 -14.55 -16.09 22.05
C LEU A 120 -13.16 -16.64 21.68
N LEU A 121 -13.01 -17.97 21.62
CA LEU A 121 -11.76 -18.63 21.19
C LEU A 121 -11.36 -18.31 19.75
N ALA A 122 -12.34 -18.12 18.86
CA ALA A 122 -12.08 -17.78 17.46
C ALA A 122 -11.60 -16.33 17.28
N ASN A 123 -11.71 -15.47 18.30
CA ASN A 123 -11.38 -14.05 18.19
C ASN A 123 -9.91 -13.78 18.53
N ASN A 124 -9.20 -13.16 17.59
CA ASN A 124 -7.78 -12.81 17.72
C ASN A 124 -7.49 -11.79 18.86
N LYS A 125 -8.51 -11.09 19.35
CA LYS A 125 -8.40 -10.13 20.46
C LYS A 125 -8.52 -10.75 21.85
N ILE A 126 -8.72 -12.06 21.95
CA ILE A 126 -8.85 -12.77 23.23
C ILE A 126 -7.70 -13.75 23.37
N GLY A 127 -6.95 -13.62 24.47
CA GLY A 127 -5.99 -14.62 24.93
C GLY A 127 -6.67 -15.59 25.89
N VAL A 128 -6.27 -16.85 25.84
CA VAL A 128 -6.68 -17.86 26.82
C VAL A 128 -5.47 -18.31 27.59
N SER A 129 -5.50 -18.12 28.91
CA SER A 129 -4.47 -18.60 29.82
C SER A 129 -4.63 -20.09 30.09
N ALA A 130 -3.58 -20.74 30.63
CA ALA A 130 -3.59 -22.16 30.95
C ALA A 130 -4.72 -22.58 31.91
N ASP A 131 -5.18 -21.64 32.75
CA ASP A 131 -6.26 -21.84 33.72
C ASP A 131 -7.67 -21.68 33.12
N GLY A 132 -7.77 -21.46 31.81
CA GLY A 132 -9.04 -21.20 31.12
C GLY A 132 -9.58 -19.78 31.32
N SER A 133 -8.78 -18.87 31.87
CA SER A 133 -9.14 -17.45 31.99
C SER A 133 -8.92 -16.71 30.68
N LEU A 134 -9.84 -15.80 30.37
CA LEU A 134 -9.82 -14.98 29.17
C LEU A 134 -9.16 -13.64 29.48
N THR A 135 -8.18 -13.25 28.67
CA THR A 135 -7.47 -11.97 28.78
C THR A 135 -7.61 -11.18 27.48
N TYR A 136 -7.54 -9.85 27.56
CA TYR A 136 -7.53 -9.01 26.36
C TYR A 136 -6.17 -9.07 25.67
N LYS A 137 -6.16 -9.39 24.38
CA LYS A 137 -4.97 -9.38 23.54
C LYS A 137 -5.03 -8.20 22.57
N ALA A 138 -4.30 -7.14 22.90
CA ALA A 138 -4.13 -6.01 22.00
C ALA A 138 -3.41 -6.44 20.70
N THR A 139 -3.69 -5.74 19.59
CA THR A 139 -3.02 -5.98 18.31
C THR A 139 -1.50 -5.85 18.41
N HIS A 140 -1.04 -4.89 19.22
CA HIS A 140 0.35 -4.73 19.58
C HIS A 140 0.47 -4.72 21.10
N GLN A 141 1.34 -5.58 21.64
CA GLN A 141 1.70 -5.62 23.06
C GLN A 141 2.64 -4.44 23.35
N LEU A 142 2.08 -3.24 23.48
CA LEU A 142 2.80 -2.04 23.89
C LEU A 142 2.16 -1.52 25.17
N GLU A 143 2.97 -1.29 26.19
CA GLU A 143 2.54 -0.78 27.49
C GLU A 143 3.03 0.64 27.71
N ASP A 144 4.22 0.97 27.19
CA ASP A 144 4.91 2.22 27.44
C ASP A 144 5.15 3.07 26.18
N LYS A 145 5.28 4.38 26.41
CA LYS A 145 5.74 5.37 25.41
C LYS A 145 7.10 4.99 24.79
N GLU A 146 8.00 4.39 25.56
CA GLU A 146 9.31 3.95 25.07
C GLU A 146 9.19 2.75 24.13
N GLN A 147 8.32 1.80 24.46
CA GLN A 147 8.02 0.65 23.61
C GLN A 147 7.35 1.10 22.31
N LEU A 148 6.44 2.09 22.37
CA LEU A 148 5.85 2.72 21.18
C LEU A 148 6.93 3.31 20.27
N MET A 149 7.88 4.07 20.83
CA MET A 149 9.00 4.61 20.05
C MET A 149 9.89 3.51 19.46
N GLY A 150 10.19 2.47 20.22
CA GLY A 150 10.95 1.31 19.74
C GLY A 150 10.22 0.57 18.61
N PHE A 151 8.89 0.48 18.69
CA PHE A 151 8.04 -0.11 17.66
C PHE A 151 8.02 0.73 16.37
N LEU A 152 7.88 2.06 16.49
CA LEU A 152 7.90 2.95 15.34
C LEU A 152 9.25 2.94 14.63
N ARG A 153 10.37 2.89 15.37
CA ARG A 153 11.72 2.76 14.77
C ARG A 153 11.92 1.46 14.00
N LYS A 154 11.29 0.37 14.44
CA LYS A 154 11.33 -0.91 13.72
C LYS A 154 10.49 -0.89 12.44
N ASN A 155 9.48 -0.01 12.37
CA ASN A 155 8.56 0.10 11.25
C ASN A 155 8.64 1.50 10.60
N PRO A 156 9.70 1.79 9.82
CA PRO A 156 9.88 3.09 9.18
C PRO A 156 8.87 3.35 8.06
N GLU A 157 8.20 2.32 7.53
CA GLU A 157 7.13 2.39 6.51
C GLU A 157 5.87 3.13 7.00
N GLY A 158 5.78 3.38 8.30
CA GLY A 158 4.67 4.07 8.93
C GLY A 158 3.65 3.10 9.53
N THR A 159 2.98 3.53 10.59
CA THR A 159 1.94 2.72 11.24
C THR A 159 0.66 3.52 11.41
N HIS A 160 -0.47 2.91 11.08
CA HIS A 160 -1.79 3.49 11.23
C HIS A 160 -2.17 3.65 12.70
N LEU A 161 -2.76 4.80 13.04
CA LEU A 161 -3.25 5.07 14.40
C LEU A 161 -4.27 4.03 14.84
N GLY A 162 -5.14 3.54 13.96
CA GLY A 162 -6.14 2.52 14.31
C GLY A 162 -5.55 1.18 14.77
N GLN A 163 -4.32 0.86 14.36
CA GLN A 163 -3.62 -0.36 14.80
C GLN A 163 -2.98 -0.17 16.18
N ILE A 164 -2.52 1.05 16.48
CA ILE A 164 -1.83 1.37 17.74
C ILE A 164 -2.81 1.82 18.82
N SER A 165 -3.95 2.43 18.46
CA SER A 165 -4.93 2.99 19.41
C SER A 165 -5.47 1.96 20.39
N ASP A 166 -5.40 0.68 20.03
CA ASP A 166 -5.83 -0.43 20.86
C ASP A 166 -4.77 -0.95 21.83
N ALA A 167 -3.51 -0.49 21.73
CA ALA A 167 -2.39 -1.04 22.50
C ALA A 167 -2.50 -0.74 24.00
N TYR A 168 -2.68 0.53 24.38
CA TYR A 168 -2.89 0.95 25.77
C TYR A 168 -3.74 2.24 25.87
N PRO A 169 -4.36 2.55 27.03
CA PRO A 169 -5.33 3.64 27.13
C PRO A 169 -4.78 5.04 26.84
N SER A 170 -3.52 5.32 27.24
CA SER A 170 -2.87 6.63 27.08
C SER A 170 -2.16 6.83 25.73
N VAL A 171 -2.25 5.88 24.80
CA VAL A 171 -1.59 5.93 23.47
C VAL A 171 -1.83 7.26 22.76
N SER A 172 -3.07 7.73 22.70
CA SER A 172 -3.44 8.94 21.97
C SER A 172 -2.78 10.20 22.55
N ALA A 173 -2.71 10.28 23.89
CA ALA A 173 -2.05 11.36 24.60
C ALA A 173 -0.52 11.32 24.40
N ASP A 174 0.07 10.13 24.48
CA ASP A 174 1.51 9.94 24.28
C ASP A 174 1.95 10.26 22.86
N ILE A 175 1.16 9.87 21.86
CA ILE A 175 1.40 10.23 20.45
C ILE A 175 1.38 11.75 20.29
N ALA A 176 0.37 12.44 20.84
CA ALA A 176 0.30 13.89 20.79
C ALA A 176 1.52 14.53 21.48
N HIS A 177 1.99 13.95 22.59
CA HIS A 177 3.20 14.39 23.27
C HIS A 177 4.46 14.16 22.42
N LEU A 178 4.58 13.00 21.77
CA LEU A 178 5.70 12.66 20.88
C LEU A 178 5.73 13.53 19.61
N GLN A 179 4.56 13.93 19.11
CA GLN A 179 4.45 14.89 18.01
C GLN A 179 4.87 16.30 18.43
N LYS A 180 4.46 16.75 19.63
CA LYS A 180 4.90 18.04 20.19
C LYS A 180 6.40 18.08 20.47
N GLU A 181 6.97 16.99 20.97
CA GLU A 181 8.42 16.80 21.08
C GLU A 181 9.12 16.75 19.72
N GLY A 182 8.36 16.52 18.64
CA GLY A 182 8.89 16.39 17.29
C GLY A 182 9.70 15.11 17.09
N LYS A 183 9.42 14.03 17.84
CA LYS A 183 10.04 12.71 17.68
C LYS A 183 9.28 11.81 16.70
N VAL A 184 7.99 12.09 16.48
CA VAL A 184 7.12 11.34 15.58
C VAL A 184 6.41 12.33 14.66
N TRP A 185 6.30 11.99 13.38
CA TRP A 185 5.45 12.70 12.43
C TRP A 185 4.13 11.99 12.27
N GLY A 186 3.03 12.74 12.36
CA GLY A 186 1.71 12.26 12.00
C GLY A 186 1.32 12.82 10.64
N VAL A 187 1.14 11.97 9.66
CA VAL A 187 0.65 12.34 8.32
C VAL A 187 -0.73 11.75 8.14
N GLN A 188 -1.72 12.58 7.76
CA GLN A 188 -3.03 12.06 7.43
C GLN A 188 -2.97 11.40 6.05
N SER A 189 -3.34 10.12 5.97
CA SER A 189 -3.43 9.42 4.69
C SER A 189 -4.54 10.03 3.85
N ALA A 190 -4.24 10.34 2.58
CA ALA A 190 -5.22 10.88 1.65
C ALA A 190 -6.30 9.85 1.25
N GLU A 191 -5.98 8.55 1.33
CA GLU A 191 -6.89 7.48 0.91
C GLU A 191 -7.84 7.06 2.04
N THR A 192 -7.31 6.86 3.25
CA THR A 192 -8.09 6.36 4.40
C THR A 192 -8.53 7.47 5.35
N GLY A 193 -7.93 8.66 5.27
CA GLY A 193 -8.14 9.74 6.24
C GLY A 193 -7.56 9.46 7.63
N GLU A 194 -6.94 8.28 7.82
CA GLU A 194 -6.34 7.88 9.08
C GLU A 194 -4.96 8.52 9.27
N LEU A 195 -4.60 8.77 10.52
CA LEU A 195 -3.29 9.29 10.88
C LEU A 195 -2.25 8.16 10.81
N VAL A 196 -1.25 8.31 9.96
CA VAL A 196 -0.09 7.42 9.85
C VAL A 196 1.09 8.04 10.59
N LEU A 197 1.70 7.27 11.47
CA LEU A 197 2.80 7.69 12.33
C LEU A 197 4.13 7.22 11.76
N TYR A 198 5.08 8.15 11.66
CA TYR A 198 6.44 7.91 11.20
C TYR A 198 7.45 8.28 12.28
N PRO A 199 8.48 7.46 12.54
CA PRO A 199 9.57 7.83 13.44
C PRO A 199 10.40 8.95 12.81
N ARG A 200 10.80 9.94 13.62
CA ARG A 200 11.79 10.93 13.23
C ARG A 200 13.15 10.48 13.74
N GLU A 201 13.98 9.97 12.84
CA GLU A 201 15.32 9.44 13.18
C GLU A 201 16.29 10.54 13.62
N GLN A 202 16.21 11.75 13.05
CA GLN A 202 17.10 12.87 13.41
C GLN A 202 16.39 14.23 13.32
N PRO A 203 16.64 15.16 14.25
CA PRO A 203 16.28 16.55 14.03
C PRO A 203 17.07 17.08 12.81
N PRO A 204 16.44 17.88 11.93
CA PRO A 204 17.14 18.48 10.81
C PRO A 204 18.27 19.35 11.35
N LEU A 205 19.42 19.26 10.70
CA LEU A 205 20.61 20.03 11.05
C LEU A 205 20.35 21.55 11.01
N ILE A 206 19.41 21.98 10.17
CA ILE A 206 19.08 23.38 9.94
C ILE A 206 17.57 23.57 10.04
N ARG A 207 17.13 24.48 10.91
CA ARG A 207 15.74 24.94 10.95
C ARG A 207 15.61 26.14 10.01
N VAL A 208 14.76 26.01 8.99
CA VAL A 208 14.49 27.06 8.01
C VAL A 208 13.17 27.74 8.39
N SER A 209 13.12 29.08 8.31
CA SER A 209 11.87 29.82 8.55
C SER A 209 10.87 29.58 7.41
N HIS A 210 9.58 29.75 7.71
CA HIS A 210 8.53 29.58 6.71
C HIS A 210 8.72 30.51 5.50
N ASP A 211 9.19 31.73 5.72
CA ASP A 211 9.41 32.72 4.65
C ASP A 211 10.51 32.27 3.69
N VAL A 212 11.59 31.68 4.20
CA VAL A 212 12.67 31.15 3.36
C VAL A 212 12.21 29.91 2.59
N ALA A 213 11.39 29.06 3.21
CA ALA A 213 10.78 27.93 2.51
C ALA A 213 9.82 28.39 1.40
N ALA A 214 9.04 29.45 1.63
CA ALA A 214 8.15 30.03 0.63
C ALA A 214 8.94 30.59 -0.56
N LEU A 215 10.00 31.37 -0.29
CA LEU A 215 10.90 31.87 -1.33
C LEU A 215 11.53 30.73 -2.13
N TRP A 216 11.92 29.64 -1.46
CA TRP A 216 12.46 28.46 -2.15
C TRP A 216 11.46 27.83 -3.12
N HIS A 217 10.18 27.75 -2.74
CA HIS A 217 9.13 27.20 -3.59
C HIS A 217 8.67 28.15 -4.70
N GLU A 218 8.84 29.46 -4.51
CA GLU A 218 8.53 30.48 -5.52
C GLU A 218 9.55 30.47 -6.68
N VAL A 219 10.80 30.12 -6.40
CA VAL A 219 11.84 30.02 -7.42
C VAL A 219 11.58 28.83 -8.33
N VAL A 220 11.04 29.10 -9.52
CA VAL A 220 10.85 28.09 -10.57
C VAL A 220 12.18 27.82 -11.25
N VAL A 221 12.71 26.61 -11.05
CA VAL A 221 13.90 26.14 -11.78
C VAL A 221 13.45 25.70 -13.18
N PRO A 222 14.06 26.22 -14.26
CA PRO A 222 13.78 25.77 -15.62
C PRO A 222 14.01 24.24 -15.75
N GLN A 223 13.06 23.53 -16.36
CA GLN A 223 13.22 22.09 -16.63
C GLN A 223 14.27 21.82 -17.72
N ASP A 224 14.46 22.76 -18.64
CA ASP A 224 15.43 22.64 -19.71
C ASP A 224 16.86 22.85 -19.18
N PRO A 225 17.76 21.86 -19.31
CA PRO A 225 19.10 21.93 -18.73
C PRO A 225 19.95 23.03 -19.38
N ASP A 226 19.77 23.30 -20.67
CA ASP A 226 20.55 24.32 -21.40
C ASP A 226 20.18 25.74 -20.97
N LEU A 227 18.90 25.99 -20.69
CA LEU A 227 18.42 27.28 -20.17
C LEU A 227 18.91 27.50 -18.75
N LEU A 228 18.84 26.47 -17.90
CA LEU A 228 19.41 26.51 -16.55
C LEU A 228 20.91 26.81 -16.58
N GLU A 229 21.68 26.16 -17.46
CA GLU A 229 23.11 26.43 -17.61
C GLU A 229 23.40 27.86 -18.10
N ALA A 230 22.62 28.38 -19.04
CA ALA A 230 22.77 29.75 -19.53
C ALA A 230 22.49 30.77 -18.41
N GLU A 231 21.46 30.54 -17.60
CA GLU A 231 21.13 31.39 -16.45
C GLU A 231 22.17 31.31 -15.35
N LEU A 232 22.70 30.11 -15.04
CA LEU A 232 23.79 29.93 -14.08
C LEU A 232 25.08 30.63 -14.55
N LYS A 233 25.41 30.53 -15.85
CA LYS A 233 26.55 31.25 -16.46
C LYS A 233 26.34 32.77 -16.39
N ARG A 234 25.12 33.25 -16.66
CA ARG A 234 24.76 34.69 -16.51
C ARG A 234 24.89 35.15 -15.06
N ALA A 235 24.55 34.30 -14.10
CA ALA A 235 24.70 34.56 -12.67
C ALA A 235 26.16 34.42 -12.17
N GLY A 236 27.12 34.09 -13.05
CA GLY A 236 28.54 33.95 -12.71
C GLY A 236 28.88 32.64 -11.98
N ILE A 237 27.93 31.70 -11.90
CA ILE A 237 28.16 30.38 -11.31
C ILE A 237 28.77 29.50 -12.38
N ALA A 238 30.09 29.34 -12.33
CA ALA A 238 30.78 28.44 -13.24
C ALA A 238 30.31 26.99 -13.01
N PRO A 239 30.03 26.22 -14.06
CA PRO A 239 29.71 24.80 -13.91
C PRO A 239 30.86 24.13 -13.17
N ALA A 240 30.54 23.41 -12.10
CA ALA A 240 31.54 22.70 -11.32
C ALA A 240 32.36 21.83 -12.27
N PRO A 241 33.71 21.93 -12.25
CA PRO A 241 34.54 21.11 -13.13
C PRO A 241 34.19 19.66 -12.85
N ARG A 242 33.75 18.91 -13.87
CA ARG A 242 33.46 17.47 -13.76
C ARG A 242 34.68 16.81 -13.13
N SER A 243 34.59 16.52 -11.83
CA SER A 243 35.51 15.63 -11.12
C SER A 243 35.17 14.19 -11.53
N GLY A 244 35.19 13.94 -12.83
CA GLY A 244 35.30 12.60 -13.39
C GLY A 244 36.74 12.39 -13.83
N PRO A 245 37.25 11.14 -13.84
CA PRO A 245 38.56 10.87 -14.40
C PRO A 245 38.59 11.43 -15.82
N ARG A 246 39.47 12.41 -16.07
CA ARG A 246 39.72 12.94 -17.41
C ARG A 246 39.97 11.73 -18.30
N LYS A 247 39.07 11.46 -19.26
CA LYS A 247 39.34 10.47 -20.30
C LYS A 247 40.61 10.93 -20.98
N ARG A 248 41.72 10.25 -20.69
CA ARG A 248 43.01 10.52 -21.35
C ARG A 248 42.75 10.41 -22.84
N ALA A 249 43.20 11.41 -23.61
CA ALA A 249 43.08 11.37 -25.06
C ALA A 249 43.62 10.02 -25.57
N PRO A 250 42.96 9.37 -26.55
CA PRO A 250 43.43 8.10 -27.09
C PRO A 250 44.87 8.28 -27.57
N LEU A 251 45.80 7.54 -26.97
CA LEU A 251 47.17 7.50 -27.47
C LEU A 251 47.12 6.97 -28.91
N PRO A 252 47.86 7.57 -29.85
CA PRO A 252 47.87 7.10 -31.23
C PRO A 252 48.24 5.61 -31.28
N PRO A 253 47.62 4.81 -32.17
CA PRO A 253 47.85 3.38 -32.23
C PRO A 253 49.33 3.12 -32.48
N LYS A 254 49.99 2.51 -31.49
CA LYS A 254 51.40 2.16 -31.55
C LYS A 254 51.59 1.13 -32.66
N GLU A 255 52.24 1.53 -33.76
CA GLU A 255 52.57 0.62 -34.86
C GLU A 255 53.35 -0.57 -34.32
N ARG A 256 52.75 -1.75 -34.40
CA ARG A 256 53.42 -3.00 -34.03
C ARG A 256 54.42 -3.33 -35.13
N ALA A 257 55.71 -3.14 -34.85
CA ALA A 257 56.76 -3.55 -35.77
C ALA A 257 56.61 -5.04 -36.12
N LYS A 258 56.53 -5.35 -37.43
CA LYS A 258 56.39 -6.71 -37.92
C LYS A 258 57.62 -7.53 -37.50
N ARG A 259 57.40 -8.62 -36.76
CA ARG A 259 58.46 -9.54 -36.32
C ARG A 259 59.15 -10.13 -37.56
N LYS A 260 60.46 -9.91 -37.73
CA LYS A 260 61.25 -10.51 -38.81
C LYS A 260 61.18 -12.05 -38.72
N TYR A 261 60.72 -12.68 -39.79
CA TYR A 261 60.69 -14.13 -39.93
C TYR A 261 62.12 -14.68 -39.94
N ARG A 262 62.42 -15.63 -39.06
CA ARG A 262 63.68 -16.39 -39.07
C ARG A 262 63.34 -17.83 -39.46
N PRO A 263 63.74 -18.32 -40.64
CA PRO A 263 63.53 -19.73 -40.98
C PRO A 263 64.34 -20.57 -40.00
N ARG A 264 63.67 -21.44 -39.24
CA ARG A 264 64.33 -22.45 -38.41
C ARG A 264 64.77 -23.60 -39.32
N ASN A 265 66.02 -23.99 -39.14
CA ASN A 265 66.77 -25.08 -39.78
C ASN A 265 65.89 -26.11 -40.53
N VAL A 266 65.90 -26.02 -41.86
CA VAL A 266 65.31 -27.00 -42.76
C VAL A 266 66.29 -28.18 -42.84
N THR A 267 66.03 -29.22 -42.05
CA THR A 267 66.82 -30.47 -42.02
C THR A 267 66.41 -31.42 -43.15
N ASN A 268 66.60 -31.01 -44.41
CA ASN A 268 66.47 -31.92 -45.55
C ASN A 268 67.82 -32.63 -45.82
N VAL A 269 68.32 -33.37 -44.83
CA VAL A 269 69.59 -34.14 -44.90
C VAL A 269 69.43 -35.44 -45.70
N HIS A 270 68.20 -35.88 -45.97
CA HIS A 270 67.89 -37.14 -46.66
C HIS A 270 67.67 -37.04 -48.19
N MET A 271 67.89 -35.87 -48.82
CA MET A 271 67.73 -35.69 -50.27
C MET A 271 68.99 -35.08 -50.92
N PRO A 272 70.13 -35.79 -50.91
CA PRO A 272 71.38 -35.28 -51.48
C PRO A 272 71.35 -35.09 -53.00
N GLU A 273 70.55 -35.89 -53.73
CA GLU A 273 70.51 -35.82 -55.20
C GLU A 273 69.83 -34.56 -55.75
N LEU A 274 69.08 -33.82 -54.92
CA LEU A 274 68.41 -32.58 -55.34
C LEU A 274 69.36 -31.37 -55.46
N PHE A 275 70.59 -31.47 -54.97
CA PHE A 275 71.51 -30.32 -54.89
C PHE A 275 72.81 -30.49 -55.69
N ILE A 276 72.94 -31.54 -56.50
CA ILE A 276 74.17 -31.84 -57.25
C ILE A 276 74.43 -30.81 -58.36
N ASP A 277 73.40 -30.19 -58.94
CA ASP A 277 73.56 -29.30 -60.11
C ASP A 277 73.31 -27.80 -59.84
N ARG A 278 73.03 -27.40 -58.59
CA ARG A 278 72.66 -25.99 -58.26
C ARG A 278 73.22 -25.47 -56.94
N ALA A 279 74.53 -25.63 -56.73
CA ALA A 279 75.24 -24.80 -55.76
C ALA A 279 75.83 -23.56 -56.46
N PRO A 280 75.25 -22.36 -56.30
CA PRO A 280 75.96 -21.13 -56.64
C PRO A 280 77.08 -20.89 -55.61
N THR A 281 78.30 -20.96 -56.10
CA THR A 281 79.52 -20.44 -55.47
C THR A 281 79.42 -18.92 -55.35
N GLN A 282 79.84 -18.39 -54.19
CA GLN A 282 79.93 -16.99 -53.77
C GLN A 282 78.66 -16.37 -53.15
N ILE A 283 78.79 -16.18 -51.84
CA ILE A 283 78.15 -15.16 -51.03
C ILE A 283 79.25 -14.08 -50.87
N ASP A 284 79.00 -12.88 -51.38
CA ASP A 284 79.60 -11.63 -50.85
C ASP A 284 78.46 -10.84 -50.16
#